data_AF-A0A1X7PDW9-F1
#
_entry.id   AF-A0A1X7PDW9-F1
#
_cell.length_a   1.000
_cell.length_b   1.000
_cell.length_c   1.000
_cell.angle_alpha   90.00
_cell.angle_beta   90.00
_cell.angle_gamma   90.00
#
_symmetry.space_group_name_H-M   'P 1'
#
loop_
_entity.id
_entity.type
_entity.pdbx_description
1 polymer ?
#
loop_
_entity_poly.entity_id
_entity_poly.type
_entity_poly.pdbx_seq_one_letter_code
_entity_poly.pdbx_strand_id
1 'polypeptide(L)'
;MDPSAHQGQDQKDSARKDSVREDSPEREFRRLARERASEQNLVRMRSVLSVHGALRTGLRMGSIAPSDRLEESVLVRKYSVSRNAVRAALRLLVEEGVVSRAPRAGTVILCGLADVRIDNGVAWARAEDADHELVTTESRWIPSTPVTRTMLGTDSAQVHCTEMVDLLDGRPSLLYTRFCLAPGTERPSVSGGRDGSFETLFAQTYGTRIGSIDCWVEAKGADERAAAQLGVAPGTALLVKSRQIWGEDGVPREYSVTHYLASRVALTTVLEGASTHAPTVVPRVRFERGGPAAPTGPAEQGPPAHRRSVLDVHSELRAAIRGGLFRVDEQLVEDDLAREFSTSRNTVRAALAQLVDEGLIRRDRRHGTVVVVPIAELTIDNAMGWSPEDTGRHRTESISAATIPTPPIVGERLGTDCPTVSVGHFLSRRDGRPFVIYIRYSEPVEHPRPLTNETRVDFDDLFRHSYGVSLDRIETSVHAVRAGDRAAGLLGVAPGTLLLLKERLLVGEDGRAREFSHSYYVAAGVVLSTRRSASAQARAVRSAA
;
A
#
# COMPACT_ATOMS: atom_id res chain seq x y z
N MET A 1 -5.32 89.24 40.53
CA MET A 1 -5.51 90.48 39.76
C MET A 1 -5.44 90.08 38.31
N ASP A 2 -6.60 90.01 37.67
CA ASP A 2 -6.71 89.98 36.23
C ASP A 2 -6.25 91.34 35.67
N PRO A 3 -5.73 91.40 34.44
CA PRO A 3 -6.50 92.15 33.48
C PRO A 3 -6.59 91.47 32.12
N SER A 4 -7.83 91.19 31.78
CA SER A 4 -8.35 91.08 30.43
C SER A 4 -8.25 92.42 29.67
N ALA A 5 -7.94 92.33 28.36
CA ALA A 5 -8.76 92.83 27.26
C ALA A 5 -8.12 93.76 26.19
N HIS A 6 -8.56 93.48 24.96
CA HIS A 6 -8.61 94.27 23.70
C HIS A 6 -7.61 93.88 22.61
N GLN A 7 -8.00 93.68 21.35
CA GLN A 7 -9.29 93.52 20.65
C GLN A 7 -8.94 93.15 19.19
N GLY A 8 -9.82 92.44 18.48
CA GLY A 8 -9.67 92.25 17.03
C GLY A 8 -10.53 91.11 16.48
N GLN A 9 -11.83 91.37 16.32
CA GLN A 9 -12.75 90.56 15.50
C GLN A 9 -12.43 90.77 14.02
N ASP A 10 -12.50 89.70 13.22
CA ASP A 10 -13.35 89.70 12.03
C ASP A 10 -13.64 88.28 11.50
N GLN A 11 -14.76 88.22 10.79
CA GLN A 11 -15.63 87.07 10.55
C GLN A 11 -15.22 86.13 9.41
N LYS A 12 -15.75 84.89 9.50
CA LYS A 12 -16.26 84.02 8.40
C LYS A 12 -15.27 83.62 7.30
N ASP A 13 -15.04 82.33 7.10
CA ASP A 13 -15.94 81.44 6.37
C ASP A 13 -15.40 80.01 6.29
N SER A 14 -16.34 79.10 6.05
CA SER A 14 -16.26 77.66 5.86
C SER A 14 -15.01 77.09 5.17
N ALA A 15 -14.44 76.02 5.74
CA ALA A 15 -14.14 74.79 4.99
C ALA A 15 -13.72 73.67 5.94
N ARG A 16 -14.57 72.66 6.08
CA ARG A 16 -14.12 71.29 6.33
C ARG A 16 -13.07 70.95 5.27
N LYS A 17 -11.81 70.74 5.68
CA LYS A 17 -10.84 70.03 4.86
C LYS A 17 -10.61 68.68 5.48
N ASP A 18 -11.26 67.70 4.87
CA ASP A 18 -10.93 66.30 4.93
C ASP A 18 -9.41 66.15 4.69
N SER A 19 -8.68 65.82 5.74
CA SER A 19 -7.30 65.34 5.61
C SER A 19 -7.36 63.90 5.11
N VAL A 20 -7.55 63.75 3.80
CA VAL A 20 -7.26 62.51 3.08
C VAL A 20 -5.79 62.20 3.36
N ARG A 21 -5.55 61.15 4.16
CA ARG A 21 -4.23 60.56 4.31
C ARG A 21 -3.83 60.02 2.94
N GLU A 22 -3.01 60.77 2.20
CA GLU A 22 -2.31 60.25 1.03
C GLU A 22 -1.45 59.06 1.48
N ASP A 23 -1.92 57.85 1.18
CA ASP A 23 -1.12 56.65 1.27
C ASP A 23 0.03 56.79 0.26
N SER A 24 1.24 57.01 0.78
CA SER A 24 2.46 57.14 -0.02
C SER A 24 2.59 55.99 -1.04
N PRO A 25 3.01 56.25 -2.28
CA PRO A 25 3.33 55.21 -3.28
C PRO A 25 4.29 54.14 -2.76
N GLU A 26 5.15 54.46 -1.78
CA GLU A 26 6.02 53.48 -1.12
C GLU A 26 5.26 52.53 -0.19
N ARG A 27 4.18 52.98 0.46
CA ARG A 27 3.32 52.10 1.28
C ARG A 27 2.50 51.18 0.41
N GLU A 28 1.96 51.70 -0.70
CA GLU A 28 1.26 50.89 -1.69
C GLU A 28 2.22 49.92 -2.38
N PHE A 29 3.43 50.33 -2.74
CA PHE A 29 4.47 49.43 -3.26
C PHE A 29 4.90 48.39 -2.22
N ARG A 30 5.09 48.74 -0.95
CA ARG A 30 5.41 47.77 0.12
C ARG A 30 4.23 46.85 0.42
N ARG A 31 2.99 47.32 0.28
CA ARG A 31 1.77 46.52 0.42
C ARG A 31 1.65 45.56 -0.77
N LEU A 32 1.77 46.03 -2.01
CA LEU A 32 1.78 45.22 -3.24
C LEU A 32 2.99 44.28 -3.30
N ALA A 33 4.14 44.65 -2.74
CA ALA A 33 5.30 43.77 -2.61
C ALA A 33 5.11 42.74 -1.49
N ARG A 34 4.40 43.09 -0.40
CA ARG A 34 3.97 42.13 0.63
C ARG A 34 2.83 41.24 0.15
N GLU A 35 1.93 41.74 -0.69
CA GLU A 35 0.85 40.99 -1.34
C GLU A 35 1.43 40.08 -2.41
N ARG A 36 2.34 40.55 -3.29
CA ARG A 36 3.14 39.72 -4.21
C ARG A 36 4.07 38.74 -3.49
N ALA A 37 4.67 39.11 -2.36
CA ALA A 37 5.42 38.18 -1.52
C ALA A 37 4.50 37.24 -0.72
N SER A 38 3.22 37.56 -0.55
CA SER A 38 2.20 36.66 0.02
C SER A 38 1.58 35.73 -1.02
N GLU A 39 1.45 36.18 -2.27
CA GLU A 39 1.14 35.38 -3.46
C GLU A 39 2.32 34.46 -3.80
N GLN A 40 3.56 34.92 -3.59
CA GLN A 40 4.79 34.11 -3.64
C GLN A 40 5.10 33.36 -2.33
N ASN A 41 4.29 33.53 -1.26
CA ASN A 41 4.37 32.64 -0.09
C ASN A 41 3.67 31.33 -0.43
N LEU A 42 4.27 30.63 -1.38
CA LEU A 42 4.13 29.21 -1.55
C LEU A 42 4.30 28.57 -0.17
N VAL A 43 3.19 28.05 0.36
CA VAL A 43 3.18 27.39 1.66
C VAL A 43 4.22 26.29 1.57
N ARG A 44 5.31 26.40 2.34
CA ARG A 44 6.34 25.36 2.37
C ARG A 44 5.65 24.02 2.64
N MET A 45 6.05 22.97 1.95
CA MET A 45 5.59 21.62 2.28
C MET A 45 6.08 21.32 3.71
N ARG A 46 5.13 21.29 4.67
CA ARG A 46 5.41 21.03 6.09
C ARG A 46 5.23 19.55 6.46
N SER A 47 4.66 18.76 5.56
CA SER A 47 4.29 17.38 5.85
C SER A 47 5.48 16.44 5.70
N VAL A 48 5.85 15.80 6.81
CA VAL A 48 6.83 14.68 6.83
C VAL A 48 6.42 13.59 5.84
N LEU A 49 5.13 13.28 5.76
CA LEU A 49 4.59 12.22 4.91
C LEU A 49 4.69 12.56 3.41
N SER A 50 4.56 13.84 3.05
CA SER A 50 4.76 14.29 1.67
C SER A 50 6.22 14.13 1.25
N VAL A 51 7.17 14.53 2.10
CA VAL A 51 8.62 14.36 1.82
C VAL A 51 8.97 12.88 1.77
N HIS A 52 8.48 12.09 2.72
CA HIS A 52 8.70 10.66 2.77
C HIS A 52 8.19 9.94 1.51
N GLY A 53 6.93 10.18 1.12
CA GLY A 53 6.35 9.60 -0.10
C GLY A 53 7.12 10.01 -1.34
N ALA A 54 7.49 11.28 -1.46
CA ALA A 54 8.28 11.80 -2.58
C ALA A 54 9.68 11.15 -2.70
N LEU A 55 10.38 10.95 -1.58
CA LEU A 55 11.67 10.28 -1.59
C LEU A 55 11.54 8.79 -1.96
N ARG A 56 10.52 8.09 -1.44
CA ARG A 56 10.26 6.69 -1.81
C ARG A 56 9.93 6.55 -3.30
N THR A 57 9.11 7.44 -3.86
CA THR A 57 8.83 7.48 -5.30
C THR A 57 10.12 7.69 -6.09
N GLY A 58 10.98 8.64 -5.69
CA GLY A 58 12.25 8.90 -6.38
C GLY A 58 13.22 7.71 -6.34
N LEU A 59 13.29 6.98 -5.21
CA LEU A 59 14.10 5.76 -5.08
C LEU A 59 13.58 4.62 -5.95
N ARG A 60 12.25 4.48 -6.07
CA ARG A 60 11.61 3.45 -6.91
C ARG A 60 11.76 3.74 -8.40
N MET A 61 11.55 5.00 -8.79
CA MET A 61 11.63 5.43 -10.19
C MET A 61 13.07 5.54 -10.71
N GLY A 62 14.07 5.48 -9.83
CA GLY A 62 15.48 5.66 -10.18
C GLY A 62 15.92 7.13 -10.34
N SER A 63 15.00 8.09 -10.19
CA SER A 63 15.30 9.53 -10.18
C SER A 63 16.15 9.95 -8.97
N ILE A 64 16.27 9.05 -7.98
CA ILE A 64 17.29 9.06 -6.93
C ILE A 64 18.06 7.74 -7.07
N ALA A 65 19.26 7.81 -7.65
CA ALA A 65 20.08 6.64 -7.93
C ALA A 65 20.75 6.09 -6.66
N PRO A 66 21.08 4.80 -6.55
CA PRO A 66 21.80 4.25 -5.40
C PRO A 66 23.16 4.94 -5.11
N SER A 67 23.78 5.53 -6.13
CA SER A 67 25.02 6.32 -6.01
C SER A 67 24.80 7.74 -5.47
N ASP A 68 23.56 8.22 -5.42
CA ASP A 68 23.25 9.57 -4.94
C ASP A 68 23.40 9.68 -3.42
N ARG A 69 23.69 10.90 -2.97
CA ARG A 69 23.70 11.25 -1.54
C ARG A 69 22.47 12.07 -1.18
N LEU A 70 21.78 11.66 -0.12
CA LEU A 70 20.63 12.38 0.41
C LEU A 70 21.08 13.46 1.40
N GLU A 71 21.60 14.57 0.88
CA GLU A 71 22.03 15.71 1.68
C GLU A 71 20.85 16.56 2.17
N GLU A 72 20.75 16.78 3.48
CA GLU A 72 19.63 17.54 4.07
C GLU A 72 19.47 18.93 3.47
N SER A 73 20.57 19.64 3.20
CA SER A 73 20.53 21.01 2.69
C SER A 73 19.99 21.07 1.26
N VAL A 74 20.32 20.07 0.44
CA VAL A 74 19.82 19.91 -0.93
C VAL A 74 18.34 19.57 -0.90
N LEU A 75 17.93 18.61 -0.07
CA LEU A 75 16.52 18.20 0.06
C LEU A 75 15.62 19.34 0.56
N VAL A 76 16.10 20.14 1.53
CA VAL A 76 15.38 21.32 2.02
C VAL A 76 15.08 22.31 0.90
N ARG A 77 16.06 22.57 0.01
CA ARG A 77 15.87 23.44 -1.16
C ARG A 77 14.99 22.78 -2.22
N LYS A 78 15.34 21.55 -2.63
CA LYS A 78 14.68 20.79 -3.71
C LYS A 78 13.19 20.59 -3.47
N TYR A 79 12.80 20.31 -2.23
CA TYR A 79 11.41 20.06 -1.86
C TYR A 79 10.73 21.25 -1.16
N SER A 80 11.43 22.39 -1.00
CA SER A 80 10.90 23.59 -0.33
C SER A 80 10.25 23.31 1.03
N VAL A 81 10.95 22.53 1.86
CA VAL A 81 10.44 21.98 3.14
C VAL A 81 11.27 22.44 4.33
N SER A 82 10.76 22.25 5.55
CA SER A 82 11.56 22.50 6.75
C SER A 82 12.66 21.44 6.93
N ARG A 83 13.80 21.82 7.52
CA ARG A 83 14.88 20.87 7.87
C ARG A 83 14.38 19.76 8.80
N ASN A 84 13.45 20.07 9.70
CA ASN A 84 12.85 19.07 10.60
C ASN A 84 12.02 18.04 9.83
N ALA A 85 11.28 18.46 8.81
CA ALA A 85 10.51 17.54 7.97
C ALA A 85 11.42 16.59 7.18
N VAL A 86 12.50 17.10 6.59
CA VAL A 86 13.52 16.27 5.91
C VAL A 86 14.14 15.28 6.89
N ARG A 87 14.57 15.74 8.07
CA ARG A 87 15.17 14.87 9.08
C ARG A 87 14.23 13.76 9.53
N ALA A 88 12.96 14.08 9.73
CA ALA A 88 11.95 13.09 10.09
C ALA A 88 11.73 12.08 8.96
N ALA A 89 11.61 12.52 7.70
CA ALA A 89 11.46 11.63 6.55
C ALA A 89 12.68 10.72 6.36
N LEU A 90 13.91 11.25 6.50
CA LEU A 90 15.13 10.45 6.44
C LEU A 90 15.24 9.45 7.60
N ARG A 91 14.71 9.75 8.79
CA ARG A 91 14.63 8.77 9.89
C ARG A 91 13.72 7.60 9.52
N LEU A 92 12.56 7.87 8.92
CA LEU A 92 11.65 6.82 8.46
C LEU A 92 12.33 5.91 7.44
N LEU A 93 13.01 6.47 6.43
CA LEU A 93 13.74 5.67 5.44
C LEU A 93 14.87 4.83 6.06
N VAL A 94 15.49 5.30 7.15
CA VAL A 94 16.50 4.54 7.92
C VAL A 94 15.84 3.38 8.68
N GLU A 95 14.72 3.64 9.34
CA GLU A 95 13.94 2.62 10.06
C GLU A 95 13.37 1.56 9.10
N GLU A 96 13.07 1.96 7.86
CA GLU A 96 12.66 1.06 6.78
C GLU A 96 13.83 0.28 6.17
N GLY A 97 15.08 0.63 6.49
CA GLY A 97 16.27 -0.05 5.98
C GLY A 97 16.57 0.22 4.50
N VAL A 98 15.99 1.27 3.92
CA VAL A 98 16.24 1.67 2.52
C VAL A 98 17.48 2.56 2.41
N VAL A 99 17.78 3.31 3.48
CA VAL A 99 18.97 4.17 3.57
C VAL A 99 19.68 3.96 4.91
N SER A 100 20.95 4.30 4.97
CA SER A 100 21.74 4.30 6.21
C SER A 100 22.39 5.65 6.47
N ARG A 101 22.72 5.92 7.72
CA ARG A 101 23.54 7.07 8.09
C ARG A 101 24.99 6.63 8.22
N ALA A 102 25.87 7.29 7.47
CA ALA A 102 27.31 7.03 7.50
C ALA A 102 28.05 8.26 8.08
N PRO A 103 28.95 8.07 9.07
CA PRO A 103 29.76 9.16 9.60
C PRO A 103 30.53 9.87 8.49
N ARG A 104 30.44 11.20 8.42
CA ARG A 104 31.09 12.06 7.41
C ARG A 104 30.68 11.83 5.94
N ALA A 105 29.78 10.87 5.66
CA ALA A 105 29.27 10.58 4.32
C ALA A 105 27.77 10.93 4.13
N GLY A 106 27.06 11.27 5.22
CA GLY A 106 25.67 11.70 5.18
C GLY A 106 24.70 10.52 5.19
N THR A 107 23.59 10.63 4.44
CA THR A 107 22.62 9.54 4.26
C THR A 107 22.87 8.87 2.92
N VAL A 108 23.15 7.57 2.95
CA VAL A 108 23.53 6.74 1.80
C VAL A 108 22.43 5.73 1.52
N ILE A 109 22.13 5.50 0.25
CA ILE A 109 21.09 4.56 -0.18
C ILE A 109 21.64 3.14 -0.09
N LEU A 110 20.91 2.24 0.56
CA LEU A 110 21.33 0.85 0.75
C LEU A 110 20.92 -0.04 -0.41
N CYS A 111 19.75 0.23 -0.99
CA CYS A 111 19.20 -0.50 -2.13
C CYS A 111 18.19 0.34 -2.90
N GLY A 112 18.08 0.07 -4.21
CA GLY A 112 16.92 0.48 -4.99
C GLY A 112 15.68 -0.35 -4.63
N LEU A 113 14.49 0.14 -5.00
CA LEU A 113 13.24 -0.61 -4.89
C LEU A 113 12.92 -1.25 -6.24
N ALA A 114 12.93 -2.58 -6.30
CA ALA A 114 12.53 -3.32 -7.48
C ALA A 114 10.99 -3.33 -7.59
N ASP A 115 10.48 -3.04 -8.79
CA ASP A 115 9.06 -3.17 -9.10
C ASP A 115 8.72 -4.64 -9.39
N VAL A 116 7.73 -5.18 -8.68
CA VAL A 116 7.21 -6.53 -8.90
C VAL A 116 5.73 -6.43 -9.24
N ARG A 117 5.33 -6.98 -10.39
CA ARG A 117 3.92 -6.94 -10.80
C ARG A 117 3.03 -7.73 -9.84
N ILE A 118 1.89 -7.13 -9.49
CA ILE A 118 0.86 -7.77 -8.66
C ILE A 118 0.16 -8.88 -9.45
N ASP A 119 -0.14 -8.61 -10.72
CA ASP A 119 -1.04 -9.36 -11.61
C ASP A 119 -0.34 -10.38 -12.53
N ASN A 120 0.98 -10.50 -12.44
CA ASN A 120 1.79 -11.52 -13.11
C ASN A 120 2.45 -12.43 -12.07
N GLY A 121 3.09 -13.51 -12.53
CA GLY A 121 3.73 -14.56 -11.72
C GLY A 121 4.76 -14.08 -10.69
N VAL A 122 5.81 -14.85 -10.46
CA VAL A 122 7.01 -14.30 -9.78
C VAL A 122 7.79 -13.36 -10.73
N ALA A 123 7.29 -13.15 -11.96
CA ALA A 123 7.90 -12.39 -13.04
C ALA A 123 8.15 -10.92 -12.67
N TRP A 124 9.43 -10.61 -12.51
CA TRP A 124 9.98 -9.30 -12.19
C TRP A 124 9.89 -8.38 -13.41
N ALA A 125 9.40 -7.17 -13.22
CA ALA A 125 9.34 -6.17 -14.29
C ALA A 125 10.13 -4.94 -13.85
N ARG A 126 11.24 -4.67 -14.55
CA ARG A 126 12.16 -3.50 -14.52
C ARG A 126 13.55 -3.69 -13.94
N ALA A 127 13.96 -4.88 -13.51
CA ALA A 127 15.37 -5.15 -13.30
C ALA A 127 15.89 -6.03 -14.45
N GLU A 128 15.98 -5.46 -15.66
CA GLU A 128 16.54 -6.16 -16.84
C GLU A 128 18.01 -6.60 -16.60
N ASP A 129 18.67 -6.01 -15.58
CA ASP A 129 20.07 -6.26 -15.21
C ASP A 129 20.27 -6.93 -13.82
N ALA A 130 19.21 -7.24 -13.06
CA ALA A 130 19.41 -7.85 -11.74
C ALA A 130 19.58 -9.37 -11.82
N ASP A 131 20.52 -9.89 -11.03
CA ASP A 131 20.75 -11.33 -10.92
C ASP A 131 19.76 -11.91 -9.91
N HIS A 132 18.93 -12.85 -10.38
CA HIS A 132 17.87 -13.48 -9.60
C HIS A 132 18.13 -14.97 -9.48
N GLU A 133 18.23 -15.46 -8.25
CA GLU A 133 18.39 -16.88 -7.95
C GLU A 133 17.27 -17.34 -7.02
N LEU A 134 16.39 -18.22 -7.51
CA LEU A 134 15.41 -18.91 -6.67
C LEU A 134 16.00 -20.18 -6.07
N VAL A 135 16.13 -20.19 -4.75
CA VAL A 135 16.61 -21.33 -3.98
C VAL A 135 15.43 -22.02 -3.31
N THR A 136 15.17 -23.28 -3.68
CA THR A 136 14.16 -24.10 -2.99
C THR A 136 14.70 -24.52 -1.63
N THR A 137 14.00 -24.08 -0.58
CA THR A 137 14.37 -24.40 0.81
C THR A 137 13.65 -25.65 1.29
N GLU A 138 12.39 -25.82 0.92
CA GLU A 138 11.58 -26.97 1.31
C GLU A 138 10.58 -27.33 0.19
N SER A 139 10.30 -28.62 0.00
CA SER A 139 9.29 -29.11 -0.96
C SER A 139 8.72 -30.43 -0.46
N ARG A 140 7.42 -30.48 -0.18
CA ARG A 140 6.79 -31.64 0.49
C ARG A 140 5.27 -31.68 0.34
N TRP A 141 4.69 -32.82 0.65
CA TRP A 141 3.26 -32.94 0.96
C TRP A 141 2.97 -32.57 2.40
N ILE A 142 1.91 -31.79 2.62
CA ILE A 142 1.38 -31.42 3.94
C ILE A 142 -0.11 -31.69 4.03
N PRO A 143 -0.68 -31.89 5.23
CA PRO A 143 -2.13 -31.90 5.42
C PRO A 143 -2.76 -30.61 4.90
N SER A 144 -3.89 -30.73 4.21
CA SER A 144 -4.67 -29.58 3.78
C SER A 144 -5.35 -28.93 4.99
N THR A 145 -5.42 -27.61 4.99
CA THR A 145 -6.20 -26.79 5.92
C THR A 145 -7.47 -26.26 5.26
N PRO A 146 -8.47 -25.76 6.00
CA PRO A 146 -9.65 -25.11 5.40
C PRO A 146 -9.31 -24.07 4.36
N VAL A 147 -8.25 -23.29 4.62
CA VAL A 147 -7.80 -22.24 3.71
C VAL A 147 -7.28 -22.86 2.43
N THR A 148 -6.31 -23.78 2.51
CA THR A 148 -5.79 -24.43 1.29
C THR A 148 -6.86 -25.21 0.52
N ARG A 149 -7.81 -25.87 1.20
CA ARG A 149 -8.95 -26.55 0.57
C ARG A 149 -9.86 -25.59 -0.17
N THR A 150 -10.19 -24.45 0.45
CA THR A 150 -11.02 -23.40 -0.16
C THR A 150 -10.29 -22.74 -1.33
N MET A 151 -9.02 -22.35 -1.13
CA MET A 151 -8.22 -21.65 -2.14
C MET A 151 -7.83 -22.55 -3.33
N LEU A 152 -7.80 -23.87 -3.14
CA LEU A 152 -7.55 -24.83 -4.22
C LEU A 152 -8.81 -25.58 -4.67
N GLY A 153 -9.99 -25.24 -4.16
CA GLY A 153 -11.24 -25.90 -4.50
C GLY A 153 -11.15 -27.43 -4.42
N THR A 154 -10.59 -27.97 -3.33
CA THR A 154 -10.30 -29.40 -3.19
C THR A 154 -10.84 -30.00 -1.91
N ASP A 155 -11.19 -31.28 -1.98
CA ASP A 155 -11.48 -32.14 -0.83
C ASP A 155 -10.28 -33.04 -0.47
N SER A 156 -9.12 -32.87 -1.13
CA SER A 156 -7.93 -33.64 -0.83
C SER A 156 -7.47 -33.40 0.61
N ALA A 157 -7.12 -34.48 1.31
CA ALA A 157 -6.55 -34.42 2.65
C ALA A 157 -5.13 -33.84 2.68
N GLN A 158 -4.45 -33.75 1.52
CA GLN A 158 -3.09 -33.23 1.42
C GLN A 158 -2.94 -32.29 0.22
N VAL A 159 -2.03 -31.33 0.38
CA VAL A 159 -1.59 -30.40 -0.68
C VAL A 159 -0.07 -30.41 -0.73
N HIS A 160 0.50 -30.18 -1.90
CA HIS A 160 1.93 -30.04 -2.05
C HIS A 160 2.36 -28.61 -1.75
N CYS A 161 3.31 -28.43 -0.84
CA CYS A 161 3.86 -27.16 -0.39
C CYS A 161 5.32 -27.03 -0.83
N THR A 162 5.66 -25.93 -1.51
CA THR A 162 7.04 -25.60 -1.89
C THR A 162 7.40 -24.21 -1.35
N GLU A 163 8.48 -24.12 -0.58
CA GLU A 163 9.04 -22.87 -0.07
C GLU A 163 10.35 -22.53 -0.79
N MET A 164 10.46 -21.29 -1.28
CA MET A 164 11.62 -20.79 -2.00
C MET A 164 12.05 -19.43 -1.46
N VAL A 165 13.35 -19.17 -1.45
CA VAL A 165 13.90 -17.83 -1.20
C VAL A 165 14.49 -17.32 -2.51
N ASP A 166 14.15 -16.09 -2.88
CA ASP A 166 14.78 -15.42 -4.02
C ASP A 166 15.93 -14.56 -3.52
N LEU A 167 17.07 -14.66 -4.19
CA LEU A 167 18.20 -13.77 -4.00
C LEU A 167 18.20 -12.75 -5.14
N LEU A 168 18.03 -11.47 -4.77
CA LEU A 168 18.20 -10.33 -5.65
C LEU A 168 19.60 -9.76 -5.45
N ASP A 169 20.44 -9.88 -6.47
CA ASP A 169 21.86 -9.53 -6.47
C ASP A 169 22.61 -10.23 -5.31
N GLY A 170 22.40 -11.55 -5.20
CA GLY A 170 23.03 -12.41 -4.19
C GLY A 170 22.55 -12.20 -2.75
N ARG A 171 21.48 -11.43 -2.53
CA ARG A 171 20.92 -11.15 -1.20
C ARG A 171 19.44 -11.47 -1.15
N PRO A 172 18.91 -12.07 -0.08
CA PRO A 172 17.49 -12.39 0.04
C PRO A 172 16.59 -11.19 -0.26
N SER A 173 15.52 -11.42 -1.00
CA SER A 173 14.56 -10.41 -1.45
C SER A 173 13.12 -10.78 -1.05
N LEU A 174 12.79 -12.06 -1.13
CA LEU A 174 11.47 -12.60 -0.78
C LEU A 174 11.55 -14.06 -0.32
N LEU A 175 10.51 -14.46 0.40
CA LEU A 175 10.17 -15.84 0.74
C LEU A 175 8.85 -16.17 0.03
N TYR A 176 8.85 -17.21 -0.78
CA TYR A 176 7.71 -17.64 -1.59
C TYR A 176 7.23 -19.02 -1.17
N THR A 177 5.97 -19.10 -0.73
CA THR A 177 5.31 -20.37 -0.38
C THR A 177 4.21 -20.67 -1.40
N ARG A 178 4.26 -21.85 -2.02
CA ARG A 178 3.30 -22.31 -3.03
C ARG A 178 2.58 -23.57 -2.58
N PHE A 179 1.27 -23.62 -2.81
CA PHE A 179 0.39 -24.77 -2.58
C PHE A 179 -0.28 -25.21 -3.89
N CYS A 180 -0.27 -26.52 -4.19
CA CYS A 180 -0.94 -27.10 -5.36
C CYS A 180 -1.41 -28.55 -5.13
N LEU A 181 -2.23 -29.08 -6.06
CA LEU A 181 -2.88 -30.40 -5.94
C LEU A 181 -2.21 -31.53 -6.74
N ALA A 182 -1.26 -31.23 -7.61
CA ALA A 182 -0.74 -32.22 -8.55
C ALA A 182 0.52 -32.92 -8.00
N PRO A 183 0.60 -34.26 -8.04
CA PRO A 183 1.83 -35.00 -7.79
C PRO A 183 2.82 -34.79 -8.92
N GLY A 184 3.97 -34.25 -8.56
CA GLY A 184 5.11 -34.03 -9.44
C GLY A 184 6.18 -33.30 -8.64
N THR A 185 6.99 -34.07 -7.91
CA THR A 185 8.13 -33.61 -7.11
C THR A 185 9.27 -32.98 -7.94
N GLU A 186 9.10 -32.82 -9.26
CA GLU A 186 10.02 -32.10 -10.14
C GLU A 186 9.23 -31.34 -11.20
N ARG A 187 8.45 -30.32 -10.79
CA ARG A 187 7.89 -29.37 -11.75
C ARG A 187 8.55 -28.02 -11.54
N PRO A 188 9.18 -27.44 -12.58
CA PRO A 188 9.83 -26.14 -12.45
C PRO A 188 8.81 -25.16 -11.87
N SER A 189 9.28 -24.34 -10.94
CA SER A 189 8.51 -23.20 -10.49
C SER A 189 8.07 -22.41 -11.73
N VAL A 190 6.80 -21.97 -11.77
CA VAL A 190 6.36 -20.94 -12.73
C VAL A 190 6.89 -19.58 -12.25
N SER A 191 8.18 -19.51 -11.98
CA SER A 191 8.97 -18.31 -11.81
C SER A 191 9.70 -18.16 -13.11
N GLY A 192 9.30 -17.17 -13.92
CA GLY A 192 9.81 -17.00 -15.28
C GLY A 192 11.33 -17.10 -15.30
N GLY A 193 11.87 -18.18 -15.85
CA GLY A 193 13.27 -18.19 -16.28
C GLY A 193 13.38 -17.48 -17.62
N ARG A 194 14.62 -17.31 -18.09
CA ARG A 194 14.95 -16.79 -19.44
C ARG A 194 14.22 -17.49 -20.61
N ASP A 195 13.54 -18.61 -20.36
CA ASP A 195 13.04 -19.55 -21.37
C ASP A 195 11.51 -19.54 -21.60
N GLY A 196 10.74 -18.56 -21.09
CA GLY A 196 9.34 -18.41 -21.49
C GLY A 196 8.49 -17.43 -20.67
N SER A 197 7.39 -16.94 -21.25
CA SER A 197 6.43 -16.11 -20.50
C SER A 197 5.75 -16.92 -19.39
N PHE A 198 5.38 -16.25 -18.30
CA PHE A 198 4.64 -16.83 -17.17
C PHE A 198 3.37 -17.59 -17.64
N GLU A 199 2.64 -17.03 -18.60
CA GLU A 199 1.47 -17.63 -19.22
C GLU A 199 1.82 -18.93 -19.97
N THR A 200 2.97 -18.97 -20.65
CA THR A 200 3.44 -20.16 -21.37
C THR A 200 3.82 -21.27 -20.40
N LEU A 201 4.59 -20.94 -19.37
CA LEU A 201 4.98 -21.89 -18.32
C LEU A 201 3.75 -22.43 -17.58
N PHE A 202 2.76 -21.59 -17.29
CA PHE A 202 1.50 -22.02 -16.70
C PHE A 202 0.76 -22.99 -17.62
N ALA A 203 0.62 -22.66 -18.91
CA ALA A 203 -0.06 -23.50 -19.88
C ALA A 203 0.62 -24.86 -20.07
N GLN A 204 1.96 -24.88 -20.12
CA GLN A 204 2.73 -26.12 -20.18
C GLN A 204 2.58 -26.97 -18.90
N THR A 205 2.54 -26.32 -17.74
CA THR A 205 2.49 -27.00 -16.44
C THR A 205 1.11 -27.61 -16.14
N TYR A 206 0.04 -26.87 -16.44
CA TYR A 206 -1.32 -27.23 -16.08
C TYR A 206 -2.18 -27.71 -17.27
N GLY A 207 -1.65 -27.65 -18.50
CA GLY A 207 -2.38 -28.05 -19.70
C GLY A 207 -3.58 -27.15 -20.03
N THR A 208 -3.68 -25.98 -19.40
CA THR A 208 -4.76 -25.01 -19.56
C THR A 208 -4.20 -23.60 -19.45
N ARG A 209 -4.82 -22.63 -20.12
CA ARG A 209 -4.42 -21.22 -20.01
C ARG A 209 -4.95 -20.62 -18.71
N ILE A 210 -4.36 -19.49 -18.32
CA ILE A 210 -4.83 -18.71 -17.17
C ILE A 210 -6.17 -18.09 -17.52
N GLY A 211 -7.20 -18.40 -16.75
CA GLY A 211 -8.51 -17.74 -16.84
C GLY A 211 -8.54 -16.44 -16.04
N SER A 212 -8.19 -16.51 -14.75
CA SER A 212 -8.06 -15.33 -13.90
C SER A 212 -7.03 -15.49 -12.79
N ILE A 213 -6.53 -14.36 -12.29
CA ILE A 213 -5.61 -14.26 -11.16
C ILE A 213 -6.21 -13.31 -10.15
N ASP A 214 -6.44 -13.82 -8.94
CA ASP A 214 -6.88 -13.03 -7.80
C ASP A 214 -5.69 -12.78 -6.88
N CYS A 215 -5.46 -11.52 -6.52
CA CYS A 215 -4.34 -11.11 -5.69
C CYS A 215 -4.81 -10.28 -4.51
N TRP A 216 -4.17 -10.50 -3.36
CA TRP A 216 -4.35 -9.72 -2.13
C TRP A 216 -3.00 -9.28 -1.59
N VAL A 217 -2.89 -8.02 -1.22
CA VAL A 217 -1.67 -7.37 -0.74
C VAL A 217 -1.87 -6.82 0.67
N GLU A 218 -0.97 -7.20 1.57
CA GLU A 218 -0.98 -6.86 2.99
C GLU A 218 0.42 -6.45 3.46
N ALA A 219 0.54 -5.84 4.64
CA ALA A 219 1.82 -5.59 5.28
C ALA A 219 1.89 -6.28 6.64
N LYS A 220 3.03 -6.94 6.92
CA LYS A 220 3.25 -7.73 8.15
C LYS A 220 4.67 -7.55 8.67
N GLY A 221 4.88 -7.91 9.93
CA GLY A 221 6.23 -8.01 10.49
C GLY A 221 6.82 -9.39 10.21
N ALA A 222 8.12 -9.47 9.94
CA ALA A 222 8.82 -10.74 9.83
C ALA A 222 8.76 -11.52 11.15
N ASP A 223 8.31 -12.77 11.11
CA ASP A 223 8.46 -13.67 12.26
C ASP A 223 9.91 -14.18 12.35
N GLU A 224 10.24 -14.98 13.37
CA GLU A 224 11.60 -15.48 13.57
C GLU A 224 12.12 -16.29 12.36
N ARG A 225 11.26 -17.08 11.71
CA ARG A 225 11.64 -17.91 10.56
C ARG A 225 11.85 -17.08 9.30
N ALA A 226 10.90 -16.20 8.97
CA ALA A 226 11.03 -15.29 7.84
C ALA A 226 12.24 -14.37 8.01
N ALA A 227 12.45 -13.85 9.23
CA ALA A 227 13.61 -13.04 9.57
C ALA A 227 14.92 -13.80 9.34
N ALA A 228 15.01 -15.05 9.79
CA ALA A 228 16.17 -15.90 9.57
C ALA A 228 16.43 -16.20 8.08
N GLN A 229 15.38 -16.58 7.33
CA GLN A 229 15.49 -16.89 5.89
C GLN A 229 15.81 -15.66 5.04
N LEU A 230 15.33 -14.48 5.44
CA LEU A 230 15.57 -13.22 4.73
C LEU A 230 16.81 -12.47 5.24
N GLY A 231 17.47 -12.95 6.30
CA GLY A 231 18.64 -12.30 6.90
C GLY A 231 18.34 -10.94 7.52
N VAL A 232 17.16 -10.77 8.12
CA VAL A 232 16.70 -9.52 8.75
C VAL A 232 16.31 -9.74 10.22
N ALA A 233 16.00 -8.66 10.94
CA ALA A 233 15.52 -8.78 12.33
C ALA A 233 14.03 -9.17 12.38
N PRO A 234 13.58 -9.93 13.39
CA PRO A 234 12.16 -10.10 13.66
C PRO A 234 11.43 -8.77 13.77
N GLY A 235 10.20 -8.73 13.27
CA GLY A 235 9.37 -7.55 13.16
C GLY A 235 9.65 -6.68 11.94
N THR A 236 10.74 -6.89 11.18
CA THR A 236 11.06 -6.13 9.94
C THR A 236 9.86 -6.11 9.00
N ALA A 237 9.58 -4.96 8.37
CA ALA A 237 8.41 -4.81 7.52
C ALA A 237 8.51 -5.70 6.28
N LEU A 238 7.47 -6.51 6.06
CA LEU A 238 7.27 -7.35 4.90
C LEU A 238 6.01 -6.91 4.16
N LEU A 239 6.07 -6.93 2.84
CA LEU A 239 4.91 -6.79 1.96
C LEU A 239 4.48 -8.20 1.54
N VAL A 240 3.23 -8.57 1.80
CA VAL A 240 2.73 -9.94 1.62
C VAL A 240 1.73 -9.97 0.47
N LYS A 241 2.00 -10.80 -0.54
CA LYS A 241 1.09 -11.05 -1.68
C LYS A 241 0.53 -12.47 -1.57
N SER A 242 -0.76 -12.60 -1.31
CA SER A 242 -1.49 -13.86 -1.54
C SER A 242 -2.04 -13.88 -2.96
N ARG A 243 -1.93 -15.01 -3.65
CA ARG A 243 -2.41 -15.15 -5.02
C ARG A 243 -3.12 -16.48 -5.23
N GLN A 244 -4.23 -16.44 -5.96
CA GLN A 244 -4.95 -17.60 -6.46
C GLN A 244 -5.01 -17.53 -7.99
N ILE A 245 -4.63 -18.61 -8.67
CA ILE A 245 -4.65 -18.69 -10.14
C ILE A 245 -5.69 -19.71 -10.58
N TRP A 246 -6.58 -19.30 -11.46
CA TRP A 246 -7.64 -20.10 -12.06
C TRP A 246 -7.29 -20.42 -13.51
N GLY A 247 -7.54 -21.66 -13.94
CA GLY A 247 -7.54 -22.01 -15.35
C GLY A 247 -8.76 -21.44 -16.08
N GLU A 248 -8.70 -21.38 -17.41
CA GLU A 248 -9.87 -21.04 -18.26
C GLU A 248 -11.03 -22.04 -18.09
N ASP A 249 -10.73 -23.24 -17.58
CA ASP A 249 -11.69 -24.27 -17.20
C ASP A 249 -12.43 -23.97 -15.88
N GLY A 250 -12.12 -22.85 -15.21
CA GLY A 250 -12.73 -22.47 -13.94
C GLY A 250 -12.23 -23.26 -12.74
N VAL A 251 -11.13 -24.01 -12.88
CA VAL A 251 -10.52 -24.78 -11.78
C VAL A 251 -9.33 -24.01 -11.19
N PRO A 252 -9.26 -23.80 -9.87
CA PRO A 252 -8.10 -23.20 -9.23
C PRO A 252 -6.90 -24.17 -9.31
N ARG A 253 -5.75 -23.67 -9.78
CA ARG A 253 -4.54 -24.48 -10.01
C ARG A 253 -3.46 -24.24 -8.98
N GLU A 254 -3.34 -23.00 -8.50
CA GLU A 254 -2.27 -22.60 -7.59
C GLU A 254 -2.77 -21.59 -6.56
N TYR A 255 -2.38 -21.79 -5.31
CA TYR A 255 -2.46 -20.81 -4.24
C TYR A 255 -1.03 -20.51 -3.77
N SER A 256 -0.67 -19.25 -3.61
CA SER A 256 0.67 -18.87 -3.15
C SER A 256 0.62 -17.69 -2.20
N VAL A 257 1.60 -17.62 -1.31
CA VAL A 257 1.84 -16.53 -0.38
C VAL A 257 3.31 -16.12 -0.50
N THR A 258 3.55 -14.89 -0.94
CA THR A 258 4.89 -14.33 -1.09
C THR A 258 5.11 -13.24 -0.06
N HIS A 259 6.19 -13.33 0.71
CA HIS A 259 6.63 -12.33 1.67
C HIS A 259 7.85 -11.60 1.10
N TYR A 260 7.66 -10.37 0.66
CA TYR A 260 8.72 -9.53 0.10
C TYR A 260 9.34 -8.64 1.19
N LEU A 261 10.66 -8.47 1.16
CA LEU A 261 11.33 -7.44 1.96
C LEU A 261 10.90 -6.06 1.47
N ALA A 262 10.20 -5.31 2.33
CA ALA A 262 9.64 -4.00 1.99
C ALA A 262 10.70 -2.93 1.68
N SER A 263 11.94 -3.15 2.12
CA SER A 263 13.09 -2.30 1.83
C SER A 263 13.62 -2.46 0.40
N ARG A 264 13.26 -3.55 -0.29
CA ARG A 264 13.81 -3.91 -1.61
C ARG A 264 12.77 -4.03 -2.70
N VAL A 265 11.49 -4.18 -2.36
CA VAL A 265 10.43 -4.45 -3.33
C VAL A 265 9.25 -3.50 -3.15
N ALA A 266 8.73 -3.00 -4.26
CA ALA A 266 7.42 -2.40 -4.39
C ALA A 266 6.53 -3.28 -5.28
N LEU A 267 5.27 -3.47 -4.89
CA LEU A 267 4.31 -4.19 -5.73
C LEU A 267 3.59 -3.22 -6.66
N THR A 268 3.60 -3.47 -7.97
CA THR A 268 3.03 -2.55 -8.97
C THR A 268 1.93 -3.17 -9.81
N THR A 269 1.01 -2.35 -10.28
CA THR A 269 0.02 -2.74 -11.29
C THR A 269 -0.30 -1.54 -12.17
N VAL A 270 -0.65 -1.82 -13.41
CA VAL A 270 -1.19 -0.83 -14.35
C VAL A 270 -2.54 -1.37 -14.81
N LEU A 271 -3.59 -0.63 -14.51
CA LEU A 271 -4.92 -0.91 -15.02
C LEU A 271 -5.19 -0.05 -16.25
N GLU A 272 -5.50 -0.68 -17.37
CA GLU A 272 -5.89 -0.03 -18.62
C GLU A 272 -7.42 0.05 -18.74
N GLY A 273 -7.90 1.22 -19.18
CA GLY A 273 -9.28 1.59 -19.41
C GLY A 273 -10.12 1.81 -18.15
N ALA A 274 -11.33 2.31 -18.37
CA ALA A 274 -12.44 2.34 -17.43
C ALA A 274 -12.99 0.92 -17.15
N SER A 275 -12.14 0.00 -16.71
CA SER A 275 -12.60 -1.32 -16.29
C SER A 275 -13.12 -1.21 -14.86
N THR A 276 -14.44 -1.25 -14.70
CA THR A 276 -15.08 -1.71 -13.47
C THR A 276 -14.60 -3.13 -13.22
N HIS A 277 -13.52 -3.31 -12.48
CA HIS A 277 -13.23 -4.63 -11.94
C HIS A 277 -14.42 -5.03 -11.08
N ALA A 278 -15.07 -6.13 -11.46
CA ALA A 278 -15.92 -6.84 -10.52
C ALA A 278 -15.05 -7.11 -9.28
N PRO A 279 -15.54 -6.80 -8.07
CA PRO A 279 -14.78 -7.05 -6.86
C PRO A 279 -14.28 -8.50 -6.87
N THR A 280 -13.04 -8.70 -6.44
CA THR A 280 -12.53 -10.05 -6.19
C THR A 280 -13.51 -10.72 -5.24
N VAL A 281 -14.18 -11.79 -5.68
CA VAL A 281 -15.06 -12.56 -4.81
C VAL A 281 -14.15 -13.28 -3.84
N VAL A 282 -14.07 -12.80 -2.61
CA VAL A 282 -13.30 -13.48 -1.56
C VAL A 282 -13.91 -14.86 -1.37
N PRO A 283 -13.16 -15.95 -1.59
CA PRO A 283 -13.67 -17.27 -1.32
C PRO A 283 -14.04 -17.33 0.16
N ARG A 284 -15.32 -17.54 0.47
CA ARG A 284 -15.73 -17.78 1.85
C ARG A 284 -15.20 -19.14 2.25
N VAL A 285 -14.15 -19.13 3.07
CA VAL A 285 -13.65 -20.34 3.71
C VAL A 285 -14.79 -20.91 4.55
N ARG A 286 -14.98 -22.24 4.53
CA ARG A 286 -16.00 -22.91 5.35
C ARG A 286 -15.34 -23.79 6.40
N PHE A 287 -15.91 -23.79 7.61
CA PHE A 287 -15.63 -24.79 8.64
C PHE A 287 -16.72 -25.85 8.64
N GLU A 288 -16.31 -27.11 8.71
CA GLU A 288 -17.15 -28.16 9.29
C GLU A 288 -16.84 -28.20 10.79
N ARG A 289 -17.59 -27.44 11.61
CA ARG A 289 -17.47 -27.58 13.07
C ARG A 289 -17.92 -29.00 13.44
N GLY A 290 -16.98 -29.84 13.87
CA GLY A 290 -17.25 -31.22 14.27
C GLY A 290 -17.18 -32.24 13.13
N GLY A 291 -16.55 -31.91 11.99
CA GLY A 291 -16.14 -32.92 11.02
C GLY A 291 -15.20 -33.95 11.65
N PRO A 292 -15.20 -35.22 11.19
CA PRO A 292 -14.35 -36.24 11.76
C PRO A 292 -12.90 -35.76 11.70
N ALA A 293 -12.12 -36.05 12.76
CA ALA A 293 -10.68 -35.85 12.72
C ALA A 293 -10.14 -36.37 11.38
N ALA A 294 -9.26 -35.59 10.74
CA ALA A 294 -8.53 -36.06 9.55
C ALA A 294 -8.17 -37.54 9.77
N PRO A 295 -8.51 -38.45 8.85
CA PRO A 295 -8.40 -39.87 9.11
C PRO A 295 -6.99 -40.15 9.61
N THR A 296 -6.88 -40.53 10.88
CA THR A 296 -5.71 -41.22 11.41
C THR A 296 -5.75 -42.60 10.77
N GLY A 297 -5.44 -42.65 9.48
CA GLY A 297 -5.04 -43.89 8.83
C GLY A 297 -3.87 -44.49 9.61
N PRO A 298 -3.64 -45.80 9.49
CA PRO A 298 -2.55 -46.45 10.19
C PRO A 298 -1.28 -45.67 9.92
N ALA A 299 -0.54 -45.37 10.99
CA ALA A 299 0.74 -44.69 10.95
C ALA A 299 1.75 -45.53 10.15
N GLU A 300 1.66 -45.48 8.82
CA GLU A 300 2.83 -45.71 7.99
C GLU A 300 3.83 -44.64 8.39
N GLN A 301 5.02 -45.11 8.76
CA GLN A 301 6.13 -44.31 9.25
C GLN A 301 6.58 -43.33 8.16
N GLY A 302 5.82 -42.26 7.97
CA GLY A 302 6.21 -41.11 7.18
C GLY A 302 7.30 -40.32 7.91
N PRO A 303 8.12 -39.56 7.17
CA PRO A 303 9.20 -38.75 7.75
C PRO A 303 8.63 -37.83 8.86
N PRO A 304 9.42 -37.52 9.91
CA PRO A 304 8.93 -36.89 11.13
C PRO A 304 8.15 -35.62 10.82
N ALA A 305 6.94 -35.48 11.37
CA ALA A 305 6.05 -34.33 11.20
C ALA A 305 6.80 -33.00 11.47
N HIS A 306 7.26 -32.35 10.41
CA HIS A 306 7.97 -31.08 10.51
C HIS A 306 6.96 -29.97 10.82
N ARG A 307 7.27 -29.17 11.86
CA ARG A 307 6.41 -28.11 12.38
C ARG A 307 6.12 -27.08 11.29
N ARG A 308 4.85 -26.90 10.96
CA ARG A 308 4.36 -25.74 10.19
C ARG A 308 4.88 -24.45 10.83
N SER A 309 5.32 -23.50 10.01
CA SER A 309 5.85 -22.25 10.51
C SER A 309 4.76 -21.41 11.15
N VAL A 310 5.16 -20.51 12.06
CA VAL A 310 4.23 -19.53 12.63
C VAL A 310 3.68 -18.63 11.53
N LEU A 311 4.52 -18.23 10.57
CA LEU A 311 4.17 -17.45 9.39
C LEU A 311 3.04 -18.07 8.55
N ASP A 312 3.12 -19.36 8.23
CA ASP A 312 2.09 -20.05 7.42
C ASP A 312 0.76 -20.08 8.15
N VAL A 313 0.79 -20.47 9.43
CA VAL A 313 -0.41 -20.54 10.27
C VAL A 313 -1.00 -19.15 10.45
N HIS A 314 -0.17 -18.13 10.67
CA HIS A 314 -0.60 -16.74 10.76
C HIS A 314 -1.24 -16.26 9.45
N SER A 315 -0.60 -16.51 8.30
CA SER A 315 -1.11 -16.09 7.00
C SER A 315 -2.41 -16.78 6.62
N GLU A 316 -2.56 -18.07 6.93
CA GLU A 316 -3.81 -18.77 6.74
C GLU A 316 -4.90 -18.31 7.71
N LEU A 317 -4.61 -18.11 9.01
CA LEU A 317 -5.58 -17.56 9.97
C LEU A 317 -6.07 -16.18 9.52
N ARG A 318 -5.16 -15.33 9.03
CA ARG A 318 -5.52 -14.02 8.50
C ARG A 318 -6.37 -14.12 7.23
N ALA A 319 -6.02 -15.01 6.31
CA ALA A 319 -6.83 -15.29 5.13
C ALA A 319 -8.23 -15.83 5.49
N ALA A 320 -8.33 -16.64 6.54
CA ALA A 320 -9.61 -17.11 7.09
C ALA A 320 -10.44 -15.97 7.69
N ILE A 321 -9.83 -15.07 8.50
CA ILE A 321 -10.52 -13.87 9.02
C ILE A 321 -11.01 -12.99 7.86
N ARG A 322 -10.17 -12.75 6.84
CA ARG A 322 -10.53 -12.01 5.63
C ARG A 322 -11.68 -12.67 4.87
N GLY A 323 -11.61 -13.99 4.69
CA GLY A 323 -12.65 -14.79 4.04
C GLY A 323 -13.97 -14.86 4.79
N GLY A 324 -14.09 -14.17 5.93
CA GLY A 324 -15.30 -14.17 6.75
C GLY A 324 -15.56 -15.50 7.44
N LEU A 325 -14.54 -16.34 7.58
CA LEU A 325 -14.64 -17.63 8.26
C LEU A 325 -14.97 -17.45 9.74
N PHE A 326 -14.38 -16.44 10.35
CA PHE A 326 -14.62 -16.05 11.73
C PHE A 326 -15.41 -14.75 11.76
N ARG A 327 -16.50 -14.72 12.53
CA ARG A 327 -17.28 -13.49 12.74
C ARG A 327 -16.58 -12.57 13.73
N VAL A 328 -16.88 -11.28 13.66
CA VAL A 328 -16.53 -10.35 14.75
C VAL A 328 -17.14 -10.88 16.05
N ASP A 329 -16.38 -10.78 17.14
CA ASP A 329 -16.66 -11.33 18.46
C ASP A 329 -16.69 -12.87 18.55
N GLU A 330 -16.38 -13.59 17.46
CA GLU A 330 -16.22 -15.04 17.50
C GLU A 330 -14.95 -15.42 18.28
N GLN A 331 -15.09 -16.42 19.15
CA GLN A 331 -13.99 -16.96 19.94
C GLN A 331 -13.10 -17.90 19.11
N LEU A 332 -11.79 -17.62 19.15
CA LEU A 332 -10.74 -18.43 18.57
C LEU A 332 -10.17 -19.38 19.62
N VAL A 333 -10.59 -20.65 19.55
CA VAL A 333 -10.16 -21.70 20.49
C VAL A 333 -8.87 -22.36 20.00
N GLU A 334 -7.78 -22.24 20.75
CA GLU A 334 -6.45 -22.73 20.35
C GLU A 334 -6.41 -24.22 19.98
N ASP A 335 -7.14 -25.06 20.73
CA ASP A 335 -7.17 -26.51 20.50
C ASP A 335 -7.88 -26.87 19.20
N ASP A 336 -8.94 -26.14 18.85
CA ASP A 336 -9.65 -26.33 17.59
C ASP A 336 -8.80 -25.84 16.41
N LEU A 337 -8.16 -24.68 16.55
CA LEU A 337 -7.24 -24.17 15.54
C LEU A 337 -6.02 -25.09 15.35
N ALA A 338 -5.45 -25.65 16.42
CA ALA A 338 -4.32 -26.56 16.32
C ALA A 338 -4.70 -27.83 15.53
N ARG A 339 -5.90 -28.37 15.78
CA ARG A 339 -6.46 -29.52 15.05
C ARG A 339 -6.70 -29.17 13.58
N GLU A 340 -7.38 -28.07 13.32
CA GLU A 340 -7.85 -27.71 11.98
C GLU A 340 -6.73 -27.23 11.05
N PHE A 341 -5.73 -26.52 11.60
CA PHE A 341 -4.55 -26.08 10.85
C PHE A 341 -3.39 -27.09 10.92
N SER A 342 -3.65 -28.30 11.45
CA SER A 342 -2.70 -29.42 11.55
C SER A 342 -1.33 -28.98 12.10
N THR A 343 -1.35 -28.30 13.24
CA THR A 343 -0.14 -27.68 13.83
C THR A 343 -0.14 -27.79 15.36
N SER A 344 0.95 -27.36 15.99
CA SER A 344 1.07 -27.38 17.45
C SER A 344 0.32 -26.18 18.08
N ARG A 345 -0.19 -26.37 19.31
CA ARG A 345 -0.77 -25.27 20.10
C ARG A 345 0.19 -24.09 20.29
N ASN A 346 1.49 -24.36 20.43
CA ASN A 346 2.49 -23.31 20.56
C ASN A 346 2.61 -22.48 19.28
N THR A 347 2.54 -23.12 18.12
CA THR A 347 2.51 -22.43 16.82
C THR A 347 1.26 -21.57 16.68
N VAL A 348 0.09 -22.12 17.03
CA VAL A 348 -1.17 -21.35 17.05
C VAL A 348 -1.08 -20.16 18.00
N ARG A 349 -0.56 -20.35 19.22
CA ARG A 349 -0.37 -19.27 20.20
C ARG A 349 0.50 -18.15 19.67
N ALA A 350 1.61 -18.48 19.01
CA ALA A 350 2.50 -17.51 18.41
C ALA A 350 1.81 -16.75 17.26
N ALA A 351 1.08 -17.47 16.39
CA ALA A 351 0.33 -16.85 15.29
C ALA A 351 -0.79 -15.93 15.80
N LEU A 352 -1.52 -16.35 16.85
CA LEU A 352 -2.52 -15.53 17.52
C LEU A 352 -1.90 -14.32 18.22
N ALA A 353 -0.71 -14.45 18.82
CA ALA A 353 0.00 -13.31 19.41
C ALA A 353 0.32 -12.24 18.35
N GLN A 354 0.80 -12.65 17.16
CA GLN A 354 1.03 -11.72 16.05
C GLN A 354 -0.26 -11.03 15.60
N LEU A 355 -1.37 -11.76 15.49
CA LEU A 355 -2.67 -11.17 15.15
C LEU A 355 -3.22 -10.23 16.26
N VAL A 356 -2.85 -10.45 17.53
CA VAL A 356 -3.13 -9.52 18.64
C VAL A 356 -2.29 -8.26 18.50
N ASP A 357 -1.01 -8.40 18.18
CA ASP A 357 -0.10 -7.26 17.98
C ASP A 357 -0.52 -6.42 16.77
N GLU A 358 -1.08 -7.06 15.75
CA GLU A 358 -1.75 -6.39 14.63
C GLU A 358 -3.08 -5.76 15.04
N GLY A 359 -3.70 -6.15 16.15
CA GLY A 359 -4.99 -5.63 16.59
C GLY A 359 -6.20 -6.19 15.83
N LEU A 360 -6.02 -7.26 15.06
CA LEU A 360 -7.11 -8.00 14.40
C LEU A 360 -7.96 -8.78 15.39
N ILE A 361 -7.32 -9.29 16.43
CA ILE A 361 -7.94 -10.07 17.49
C ILE A 361 -7.53 -9.47 18.84
N ARG A 362 -8.30 -9.76 19.89
CA ARG A 362 -8.01 -9.32 21.26
C ARG A 362 -8.14 -10.49 22.21
N ARG A 363 -7.29 -10.49 23.24
CA ARG A 363 -7.47 -11.37 24.40
C ARG A 363 -8.47 -10.76 25.37
N ASP A 364 -9.55 -11.48 25.62
CA ASP A 364 -10.56 -11.20 26.63
C ASP A 364 -10.38 -12.13 27.82
N ARG A 365 -10.35 -11.57 29.04
CA ARG A 365 -10.11 -12.37 30.27
C ARG A 365 -11.22 -13.39 30.54
N ARG A 366 -12.42 -13.20 29.99
CA ARG A 366 -13.58 -14.08 30.21
C ARG A 366 -13.93 -14.93 28.98
N HIS A 367 -13.69 -14.40 27.77
CA HIS A 367 -14.10 -15.04 26.51
C HIS A 367 -12.93 -15.61 25.70
N GLY A 368 -11.70 -15.60 26.23
CA GLY A 368 -10.52 -16.06 25.50
C GLY A 368 -10.12 -15.11 24.37
N THR A 369 -9.60 -15.63 23.27
CA THR A 369 -9.19 -14.80 22.12
C THR A 369 -10.38 -14.58 21.19
N VAL A 370 -10.69 -13.34 20.83
CA VAL A 370 -11.84 -13.01 19.96
C VAL A 370 -11.43 -12.12 18.79
N VAL A 371 -12.12 -12.25 17.66
CA VAL A 371 -11.94 -11.38 16.48
C VAL A 371 -12.55 -10.00 16.73
N VAL A 372 -11.79 -8.94 16.46
CA VAL A 372 -12.19 -7.56 16.82
C VAL A 372 -12.48 -6.69 15.61
N VAL A 373 -11.76 -6.90 14.51
CA VAL A 373 -11.80 -6.00 13.35
C VAL A 373 -12.12 -6.79 12.09
N PRO A 374 -13.17 -6.42 11.33
CA PRO A 374 -13.33 -6.94 9.98
C PRO A 374 -12.24 -6.34 9.09
N ILE A 375 -11.46 -7.19 8.43
CA ILE A 375 -10.47 -6.76 7.44
C ILE A 375 -11.23 -6.08 6.29
N ALA A 376 -10.96 -4.80 6.05
CA ALA A 376 -11.49 -4.06 4.91
C ALA A 376 -10.78 -4.54 3.64
N GLU A 377 -11.53 -5.10 2.70
CA GLU A 377 -11.00 -5.38 1.37
C GLU A 377 -11.19 -4.18 0.45
N LEU A 378 -10.07 -3.62 -0.01
CA LEU A 378 -10.03 -2.43 -0.83
C LEU A 378 -9.49 -2.78 -2.21
N THR A 379 -10.18 -2.38 -3.28
CA THR A 379 -9.64 -2.60 -4.63
C THR A 379 -8.40 -1.72 -4.84
N ILE A 380 -7.30 -2.33 -5.31
CA ILE A 380 -6.01 -1.68 -5.57
C ILE A 380 -6.18 -0.49 -6.50
N ASP A 381 -7.09 -0.57 -7.47
CA ASP A 381 -7.20 0.42 -8.54
C ASP A 381 -8.24 1.53 -8.27
N ASN A 382 -9.06 1.42 -7.22
CA ASN A 382 -10.07 2.46 -6.90
C ASN A 382 -9.44 3.63 -6.11
N ALA A 383 -9.81 4.88 -6.41
CA ALA A 383 -9.21 6.08 -5.81
C ALA A 383 -9.36 6.21 -4.30
N MET A 384 -10.45 5.65 -3.75
CA MET A 384 -10.72 5.63 -2.30
C MET A 384 -10.93 4.22 -1.76
N GLY A 385 -10.65 3.20 -2.57
CA GLY A 385 -10.47 1.84 -2.07
C GLY A 385 -11.72 1.14 -1.57
N TRP A 386 -12.96 1.56 -1.83
CA TRP A 386 -14.09 0.78 -1.30
C TRP A 386 -14.51 -0.31 -2.26
N SER A 387 -14.53 -1.56 -1.79
CA SER A 387 -15.28 -2.61 -2.46
C SER A 387 -16.78 -2.27 -2.40
N PRO A 388 -17.59 -2.57 -3.42
CA PRO A 388 -19.05 -2.52 -3.32
C PRO A 388 -19.60 -3.32 -2.13
N GLU A 389 -18.86 -4.32 -1.66
CA GLU A 389 -19.16 -5.15 -0.50
C GLU A 389 -18.76 -4.50 0.84
N ASP A 390 -18.02 -3.39 0.84
CA ASP A 390 -17.72 -2.65 2.06
C ASP A 390 -19.00 -2.00 2.61
N THR A 391 -19.39 -2.45 3.80
CA THR A 391 -20.57 -1.99 4.54
C THR A 391 -20.23 -0.94 5.60
N GLY A 392 -18.95 -0.61 5.78
CA GLY A 392 -18.49 0.40 6.72
C GLY A 392 -18.98 1.80 6.37
N ARG A 393 -19.20 2.64 7.38
CA ARG A 393 -19.48 4.07 7.17
C ARG A 393 -18.19 4.83 6.98
N HIS A 394 -18.00 5.37 5.79
CA HIS A 394 -16.80 6.14 5.44
C HIS A 394 -17.06 7.64 5.53
N ARG A 395 -16.09 8.36 6.09
CA ARG A 395 -16.08 9.83 6.09
C ARG A 395 -14.68 10.32 5.78
N THR A 396 -14.54 11.22 4.82
CA THR A 396 -13.26 11.85 4.48
C THR A 396 -13.26 13.31 4.87
N GLU A 397 -12.25 13.74 5.61
CA GLU A 397 -12.09 15.10 6.07
C GLU A 397 -10.81 15.71 5.49
N SER A 398 -10.89 16.93 4.97
CA SER A 398 -9.69 17.69 4.57
C SER A 398 -8.97 18.20 5.82
N ILE A 399 -7.72 17.77 6.00
CA ILE A 399 -6.83 18.22 7.08
C ILE A 399 -6.20 19.55 6.69
N SER A 400 -5.72 19.65 5.46
CA SER A 400 -5.08 20.85 4.92
C SER A 400 -5.08 20.82 3.40
N ALA A 401 -5.17 21.99 2.77
CA ALA A 401 -4.96 22.18 1.35
C ALA A 401 -4.05 23.39 1.13
N ALA A 402 -3.15 23.32 0.16
CA ALA A 402 -2.25 24.41 -0.17
C ALA A 402 -1.78 24.31 -1.62
N THR A 403 -1.37 25.44 -2.20
CA THR A 403 -0.58 25.48 -3.43
C THR A 403 0.89 25.61 -3.04
N ILE A 404 1.73 24.68 -3.52
CA ILE A 404 3.14 24.55 -3.14
C ILE A 404 4.04 24.56 -4.39
N PRO A 405 5.35 24.86 -4.26
CA PRO A 405 6.26 24.80 -5.40
C PRO A 405 6.34 23.35 -5.84
N THR A 406 6.30 23.10 -7.15
CA THR A 406 6.23 21.74 -7.68
C THR A 406 7.42 20.91 -7.22
N PRO A 407 7.21 19.90 -6.36
CA PRO A 407 8.29 19.01 -5.97
C PRO A 407 8.79 18.26 -7.21
N PRO A 408 10.11 18.09 -7.44
CA PRO A 408 10.59 17.55 -8.70
C PRO A 408 10.01 16.20 -9.09
N ILE A 409 9.89 15.27 -8.13
CA ILE A 409 9.29 13.95 -8.38
C ILE A 409 7.78 14.03 -8.67
N VAL A 410 7.09 15.03 -8.12
CA VAL A 410 5.66 15.24 -8.39
C VAL A 410 5.48 15.83 -9.78
N GLY A 411 6.34 16.78 -10.17
CA GLY A 411 6.38 17.31 -11.54
C GLY A 411 6.65 16.22 -12.57
N GLU A 412 7.66 15.38 -12.30
CA GLU A 412 8.00 14.22 -13.12
C GLU A 412 6.84 13.22 -13.25
N ARG A 413 6.19 12.85 -12.13
CA ARG A 413 5.06 11.91 -12.15
C ARG A 413 3.82 12.47 -12.83
N LEU A 414 3.51 13.76 -12.63
CA LEU A 414 2.41 14.43 -13.31
C LEU A 414 2.73 14.80 -14.76
N GLY A 415 4.00 14.77 -15.17
CA GLY A 415 4.43 15.27 -16.47
C GLY A 415 4.12 16.76 -16.65
N THR A 416 4.18 17.54 -15.57
CA THR A 416 3.79 18.97 -15.57
C THR A 416 4.99 19.88 -15.40
N ASP A 417 5.04 20.93 -16.22
CA ASP A 417 5.98 22.05 -16.09
C ASP A 417 5.39 23.20 -15.25
N CYS A 418 4.20 23.02 -14.68
CA CYS A 418 3.62 24.02 -13.78
C CYS A 418 4.60 24.29 -12.63
N PRO A 419 4.94 25.56 -12.33
CA PRO A 419 5.88 25.90 -11.25
C PRO A 419 5.31 25.59 -9.86
N THR A 420 3.99 25.40 -9.78
CA THR A 420 3.27 25.11 -8.55
C THR A 420 2.23 24.02 -8.76
N VAL A 421 1.98 23.22 -7.72
CA VAL A 421 0.92 22.20 -7.67
C VAL A 421 0.02 22.41 -6.46
N SER A 422 -1.23 21.99 -6.57
CA SER A 422 -2.14 21.86 -5.44
C SER A 422 -1.81 20.59 -4.66
N VAL A 423 -1.63 20.70 -3.35
CA VAL A 423 -1.51 19.56 -2.43
C VAL A 423 -2.65 19.56 -1.43
N GLY A 424 -3.32 18.42 -1.27
CA GLY A 424 -4.35 18.19 -0.27
C GLY A 424 -3.99 17.02 0.65
N HIS A 425 -4.16 17.20 1.96
CA HIS A 425 -4.05 16.15 2.98
C HIS A 425 -5.44 15.85 3.51
N PHE A 426 -5.82 14.58 3.49
CA PHE A 426 -7.13 14.11 3.93
C PHE A 426 -6.97 12.98 4.94
N LEU A 427 -7.91 12.91 5.88
CA LEU A 427 -8.04 11.80 6.82
C LEU A 427 -9.36 11.11 6.54
N SER A 428 -9.35 9.82 6.21
CA SER A 428 -10.58 9.06 6.10
C SER A 428 -10.76 8.14 7.29
N ARG A 429 -12.01 8.06 7.74
CA ARG A 429 -12.47 7.22 8.84
C ARG A 429 -13.40 6.15 8.30
N ARG A 430 -13.31 4.94 8.86
CA ARG A 430 -14.25 3.84 8.68
C ARG A 430 -14.85 3.53 10.05
N ASP A 431 -16.17 3.64 10.17
CA ASP A 431 -16.90 3.46 11.43
C ASP A 431 -16.31 4.29 12.59
N GLY A 432 -15.97 5.54 12.29
CA GLY A 432 -15.39 6.51 13.23
C GLY A 432 -13.88 6.36 13.48
N ARG A 433 -13.26 5.23 13.12
CA ARG A 433 -11.82 4.99 13.31
C ARG A 433 -11.03 5.52 12.11
N PRO A 434 -9.99 6.36 12.31
CA PRO A 434 -9.11 6.74 11.20
C PRO A 434 -8.38 5.50 10.69
N PHE A 435 -8.30 5.37 9.38
CA PHE A 435 -7.64 4.19 8.78
C PHE A 435 -6.77 4.54 7.57
N VAL A 436 -6.91 5.73 6.97
CA VAL A 436 -6.02 6.21 5.90
C VAL A 436 -5.74 7.70 6.00
N ILE A 437 -4.46 8.08 5.78
CA ILE A 437 -4.07 9.44 5.44
C ILE A 437 -3.82 9.49 3.94
N TYR A 438 -4.53 10.37 3.25
CA TYR A 438 -4.45 10.53 1.81
C TYR A 438 -3.79 11.86 1.45
N ILE A 439 -2.75 11.82 0.63
CA ILE A 439 -2.02 13.01 0.16
C ILE A 439 -2.15 13.06 -1.36
N ARG A 440 -2.78 14.11 -1.87
CA ARG A 440 -3.07 14.30 -3.30
C ARG A 440 -2.27 15.47 -3.85
N TYR A 441 -1.75 15.31 -5.06
CA TYR A 441 -1.15 16.36 -5.88
C TYR A 441 -1.89 16.45 -7.23
N SER A 442 -2.15 17.67 -7.69
CA SER A 442 -2.66 17.97 -9.04
C SER A 442 -2.21 19.34 -9.51
N GLU A 443 -2.45 19.66 -10.77
CA GLU A 443 -2.31 21.04 -11.24
C GLU A 443 -3.31 21.97 -10.52
N PRO A 444 -2.97 23.26 -10.29
CA PRO A 444 -3.84 24.20 -9.57
C PRO A 444 -5.14 24.54 -10.29
N VAL A 445 -5.14 24.45 -11.62
CA VAL A 445 -6.29 24.77 -12.48
C VAL A 445 -7.34 23.67 -12.50
N GLU A 446 -7.00 22.47 -12.03
CA GLU A 446 -7.92 21.33 -11.97
C GLU A 446 -8.76 21.41 -10.69
N HIS A 447 -10.08 21.26 -10.83
CA HIS A 447 -11.02 21.51 -9.73
C HIS A 447 -10.74 20.62 -8.51
N PRO A 448 -10.87 21.17 -7.28
CA PRO A 448 -10.11 20.71 -6.10
C PRO A 448 -10.82 19.65 -5.23
N ARG A 449 -11.96 19.10 -5.65
CA ARG A 449 -12.59 18.06 -4.83
C ARG A 449 -11.79 16.76 -4.97
N PRO A 450 -11.31 16.18 -3.86
CA PRO A 450 -10.74 14.84 -3.93
C PRO A 450 -11.80 13.91 -4.54
N LEU A 451 -11.37 12.98 -5.39
CA LEU A 451 -12.24 11.92 -5.90
C LEU A 451 -12.67 11.03 -4.72
N THR A 452 -13.64 11.47 -3.94
CA THR A 452 -14.18 10.75 -2.81
C THR A 452 -15.42 10.00 -3.25
N ASN A 453 -15.36 8.67 -3.28
CA ASN A 453 -16.51 7.85 -3.64
C ASN A 453 -17.52 7.74 -2.48
N GLU A 454 -17.98 8.88 -1.95
CA GLU A 454 -19.02 8.92 -0.91
C GLU A 454 -20.38 8.44 -1.42
N THR A 455 -20.56 8.42 -2.75
CA THR A 455 -21.84 8.17 -3.43
C THR A 455 -21.91 6.83 -4.19
N ARG A 456 -20.92 5.94 -4.07
CA ARG A 456 -20.83 4.67 -4.84
C ARG A 456 -21.02 4.87 -6.36
N VAL A 457 -20.50 5.98 -6.89
CA VAL A 457 -20.52 6.28 -8.32
C VAL A 457 -19.40 5.49 -9.00
N ASP A 458 -19.61 5.14 -10.28
CA ASP A 458 -18.54 4.58 -11.12
C ASP A 458 -17.32 5.50 -11.07
N PHE A 459 -16.14 4.91 -10.90
CA PHE A 459 -14.92 5.68 -10.75
C PHE A 459 -14.58 6.46 -12.02
N ASP A 460 -14.83 5.90 -13.20
CA ASP A 460 -14.61 6.59 -14.46
C ASP A 460 -15.58 7.77 -14.63
N ASP A 461 -16.83 7.61 -14.21
CA ASP A 461 -17.79 8.73 -14.21
C ASP A 461 -17.36 9.85 -13.27
N LEU A 462 -16.86 9.51 -12.08
CA LEU A 462 -16.34 10.50 -11.12
C LEU A 462 -15.10 11.21 -11.67
N PHE A 463 -14.20 10.47 -12.32
CA PHE A 463 -13.02 11.03 -12.98
C PHE A 463 -13.42 11.96 -14.12
N ARG A 464 -14.30 11.50 -15.02
CA ARG A 464 -14.83 12.28 -16.15
C ARG A 464 -15.56 13.54 -15.69
N HIS A 465 -16.36 13.45 -14.63
CA HIS A 465 -17.01 14.61 -14.05
C HIS A 465 -16.00 15.64 -13.48
N SER A 466 -14.89 15.17 -12.91
CA SER A 466 -13.91 16.03 -12.24
C SER A 466 -12.91 16.67 -13.22
N TYR A 467 -12.50 15.95 -14.27
CA TYR A 467 -11.44 16.38 -15.20
C TYR A 467 -11.94 16.65 -16.62
N GLY A 468 -13.21 16.34 -16.93
CA GLY A 468 -13.79 16.52 -18.26
C GLY A 468 -13.29 15.53 -19.31
N VAL A 469 -12.48 14.54 -18.92
CA VAL A 469 -11.91 13.49 -19.78
C VAL A 469 -12.10 12.14 -19.12
N SER A 470 -12.32 11.08 -19.91
CA SER A 470 -12.40 9.72 -19.38
C SER A 470 -11.03 9.24 -18.91
N LEU A 471 -11.04 8.27 -18.01
CA LEU A 471 -9.85 7.65 -17.47
C LEU A 471 -9.23 6.66 -18.48
N ASP A 472 -7.96 6.85 -18.81
CA ASP A 472 -7.18 5.93 -19.64
C ASP A 472 -6.54 4.82 -18.82
N ARG A 473 -5.80 5.18 -17.77
CA ARG A 473 -5.11 4.19 -16.95
C ARG A 473 -4.87 4.64 -15.53
N ILE A 474 -4.68 3.65 -14.67
CA ILE A 474 -4.28 3.81 -13.27
C ILE A 474 -2.96 3.08 -13.06
N GLU A 475 -1.91 3.81 -12.71
CA GLU A 475 -0.65 3.21 -12.28
C GLU A 475 -0.63 3.20 -10.75
N THR A 476 -0.50 2.03 -10.15
CA THR A 476 -0.46 1.87 -8.69
C THR A 476 0.83 1.18 -8.26
N SER A 477 1.45 1.68 -7.19
CA SER A 477 2.47 0.93 -6.45
C SER A 477 2.11 0.82 -4.97
N VAL A 478 2.44 -0.30 -4.34
CA VAL A 478 2.14 -0.60 -2.95
C VAL A 478 3.43 -0.97 -2.22
N HIS A 479 3.59 -0.39 -1.03
CA HIS A 479 4.76 -0.52 -0.17
C HIS A 479 4.30 -0.86 1.24
N ALA A 480 5.13 -1.56 2.00
CA ALA A 480 4.97 -1.66 3.46
C ALA A 480 5.93 -0.68 4.13
N VAL A 481 5.41 0.17 5.01
CA VAL A 481 6.16 1.23 5.70
C VAL A 481 5.79 1.27 7.18
N ARG A 482 6.52 2.06 7.98
CA ARG A 482 6.21 2.27 9.40
C ARG A 482 5.59 3.64 9.66
N ALA A 483 4.66 3.69 10.61
CA ALA A 483 4.07 4.92 11.09
C ALA A 483 5.09 5.74 11.89
N GLY A 484 5.60 6.83 11.31
CA GLY A 484 6.26 7.87 12.10
C GLY A 484 5.29 8.62 13.01
N ASP A 485 5.81 9.42 13.95
CA ASP A 485 5.01 10.15 14.95
C ASP A 485 3.81 10.89 14.37
N ARG A 486 3.98 11.54 13.21
CA ARG A 486 2.91 12.30 12.55
C ARG A 486 1.79 11.40 12.01
N ALA A 487 2.15 10.29 11.35
CA ALA A 487 1.15 9.35 10.84
C ALA A 487 0.45 8.63 12.00
N ALA A 488 1.23 8.18 12.98
CA ALA A 488 0.74 7.52 14.19
C ALA A 488 -0.30 8.39 14.92
N GLY A 489 0.02 9.68 15.16
CA GLY A 489 -0.88 10.61 15.82
C GLY A 489 -2.17 10.92 15.03
N LEU A 490 -2.10 10.98 13.70
CA LEU A 490 -3.28 11.20 12.85
C LEU A 490 -4.16 9.94 12.74
N LEU A 491 -3.55 8.76 12.70
CA LEU A 491 -4.24 7.48 12.58
C LEU A 491 -4.70 6.90 13.93
N GLY A 492 -4.23 7.46 15.05
CA GLY A 492 -4.54 6.93 16.37
C GLY A 492 -3.90 5.57 16.65
N VAL A 493 -2.72 5.31 16.08
CA VAL A 493 -1.93 4.09 16.26
C VAL A 493 -0.61 4.41 16.95
N ALA A 494 0.13 3.39 17.38
CA ALA A 494 1.45 3.58 17.97
C ALA A 494 2.49 3.96 16.89
N PRO A 495 3.52 4.77 17.22
CA PRO A 495 4.70 4.90 16.37
C PRO A 495 5.32 3.52 16.08
N GLY A 496 5.77 3.30 14.85
CA GLY A 496 6.32 2.03 14.38
C GLY A 496 5.27 1.02 13.88
N THR A 497 3.96 1.25 14.10
CA THR A 497 2.88 0.42 13.53
C THR A 497 3.01 0.34 12.01
N LEU A 498 2.80 -0.86 11.44
CA LEU A 498 2.88 -1.08 10.01
C LEU A 498 1.75 -0.41 9.26
N LEU A 499 2.10 0.22 8.15
CA LEU A 499 1.19 0.85 7.22
C LEU A 499 1.40 0.30 5.81
N LEU A 500 0.34 0.28 5.00
CA LEU A 500 0.44 0.14 3.56
C LEU A 500 0.52 1.54 2.94
N LEU A 501 1.60 1.84 2.24
CA LEU A 501 1.73 3.04 1.42
C LEU A 501 1.36 2.70 -0.02
N LYS A 502 0.23 3.21 -0.49
CA LYS A 502 -0.22 3.12 -1.88
C LYS A 502 0.13 4.44 -2.59
N GLU A 503 0.92 4.36 -3.63
CA GLU A 503 1.14 5.43 -4.59
C GLU A 503 0.23 5.21 -5.79
N ARG A 504 -0.39 6.27 -6.31
CA ARG A 504 -1.27 6.17 -7.48
C ARG A 504 -1.11 7.36 -8.41
N LEU A 505 -1.08 7.08 -9.71
CA LEU A 505 -1.15 8.05 -10.80
C LEU A 505 -2.40 7.78 -11.65
N LEU A 506 -3.23 8.80 -11.86
CA LEU A 506 -4.38 8.75 -12.76
C LEU A 506 -4.06 9.47 -14.06
N VAL A 507 -4.30 8.80 -15.18
CA VAL A 507 -4.05 9.33 -16.52
C VAL A 507 -5.34 9.30 -17.32
N GLY A 508 -5.66 10.42 -17.99
CA GLY A 508 -6.83 10.52 -18.88
C GLY A 508 -6.52 10.04 -20.30
N GLU A 509 -7.57 9.84 -21.11
CA GLU A 509 -7.47 9.45 -22.54
C GLU A 509 -6.68 10.44 -23.41
N ASP A 510 -6.48 11.67 -22.93
CA ASP A 510 -5.60 12.64 -23.55
C ASP A 510 -4.10 12.41 -23.25
N GLY A 511 -3.78 11.32 -22.54
CA GLY A 511 -2.43 10.94 -22.13
C GLY A 511 -1.88 11.77 -20.96
N ARG A 512 -2.65 12.71 -20.41
CA ARG A 512 -2.18 13.60 -19.32
C ARG A 512 -2.48 13.00 -17.96
N ALA A 513 -1.48 13.03 -17.08
CA ALA A 513 -1.67 12.70 -15.69
C ALA A 513 -2.40 13.83 -14.95
N ARG A 514 -3.49 13.50 -14.26
CA ARG A 514 -4.37 14.45 -13.57
C ARG A 514 -4.17 14.44 -12.05
N GLU A 515 -3.86 13.26 -11.51
CA GLU A 515 -3.75 13.10 -10.07
C GLU A 515 -2.60 12.17 -9.72
N PHE A 516 -1.71 12.64 -8.85
CA PHE A 516 -0.68 11.83 -8.21
C PHE A 516 -0.92 11.80 -6.71
N SER A 517 -0.81 10.64 -6.08
CA SER A 517 -1.14 10.53 -4.66
C SER A 517 -0.35 9.50 -3.88
N HIS A 518 -0.26 9.73 -2.57
CA HIS A 518 0.27 8.81 -1.55
C HIS A 518 -0.78 8.58 -0.47
N SER A 519 -1.23 7.34 -0.30
CA SER A 519 -2.20 6.93 0.72
C SER A 519 -1.53 6.01 1.74
N TYR A 520 -1.59 6.36 3.02
CA TYR A 520 -1.02 5.60 4.13
C TYR A 520 -2.14 4.91 4.91
N TYR A 521 -2.36 3.62 4.67
CA TYR A 521 -3.40 2.81 5.31
C TYR A 521 -2.87 2.09 6.55
N VAL A 522 -3.68 1.97 7.60
CA VAL A 522 -3.39 1.10 8.75
C VAL A 522 -3.46 -0.36 8.28
N ALA A 523 -2.30 -1.04 8.24
CA ALA A 523 -2.17 -2.37 7.62
C ALA A 523 -3.02 -3.45 8.30
N ALA A 524 -3.18 -3.34 9.62
CA ALA A 524 -3.95 -4.30 10.41
C ALA A 524 -5.33 -4.60 9.84
N GLY A 525 -6.12 -3.57 9.55
CA GLY A 525 -7.52 -3.69 9.15
C GLY A 525 -7.76 -3.53 7.65
N VAL A 526 -6.74 -3.59 6.82
CA VAL A 526 -6.84 -3.35 5.38
C VAL A 526 -6.09 -4.44 4.60
N VAL A 527 -6.73 -4.92 3.53
CA VAL A 527 -6.09 -5.69 2.46
C VAL A 527 -6.41 -5.00 1.15
N LEU A 528 -5.41 -4.88 0.27
CA LEU A 528 -5.64 -4.38 -1.08
C LEU A 528 -5.80 -5.55 -2.04
N SER A 529 -6.88 -5.63 -2.82
CA SER A 529 -7.12 -6.72 -3.76
C SER A 529 -7.24 -6.26 -5.20
N THR A 530 -6.92 -7.16 -6.12
CA THR A 530 -7.16 -6.98 -7.55
C THR A 530 -7.45 -8.33 -8.19
N ARG A 531 -8.21 -8.30 -9.30
CA ARG A 531 -8.51 -9.47 -10.12
C ARG A 531 -8.20 -9.16 -11.57
N ARG A 532 -7.28 -9.95 -12.15
CA ARG A 532 -7.00 -9.92 -13.58
C ARG A 532 -7.71 -11.10 -14.26
N SER A 533 -8.48 -10.82 -15.30
CA SER A 533 -9.14 -11.85 -16.13
C SER A 533 -8.57 -11.82 -17.54
N ALA A 534 -8.42 -12.99 -18.18
CA ALA A 534 -7.92 -13.11 -19.55
C ALA A 534 -8.76 -12.31 -20.59
N SER A 535 -10.06 -12.12 -20.32
CA SER A 535 -10.97 -11.35 -21.18
C SER A 535 -10.65 -9.86 -21.28
N ALA A 536 -9.88 -9.29 -20.34
CA ALA A 536 -9.47 -7.88 -20.40
C ALA A 536 -8.47 -7.61 -21.54
N GLN A 537 -7.58 -8.56 -21.83
CA GLN A 537 -6.63 -8.47 -22.96
C GLN A 537 -7.32 -8.62 -24.32
N ALA A 538 -8.37 -9.44 -24.42
CA ALA A 538 -9.08 -9.66 -25.68
C ALA A 538 -9.82 -8.40 -26.18
N ARG A 539 -10.15 -7.45 -25.29
CA ARG A 539 -10.76 -6.16 -25.66
C ARG A 539 -9.72 -5.15 -26.16
N ALA A 540 -8.54 -5.09 -25.53
CA ALA A 540 -7.45 -4.20 -25.92
C ALA A 540 -6.83 -4.58 -27.28
N VAL A 541 -6.72 -5.88 -27.59
CA VAL A 541 -6.18 -6.33 -28.88
C VAL A 541 -7.19 -6.13 -30.03
N ARG A 542 -8.50 -6.14 -29.75
CA ARG A 542 -9.54 -5.92 -30.77
C ARG A 542 -9.83 -4.46 -31.08
N SER A 543 -9.34 -3.50 -30.29
CA SER A 543 -9.41 -2.08 -30.65
C SER A 543 -8.17 -1.59 -31.41
N ALA A 544 -7.16 -2.45 -31.56
CA ALA A 544 -5.90 -2.15 -32.27
C ALA A 544 -5.79 -2.90 -33.63
N ALA A 545 -6.82 -3.65 -34.03
CA ALA A 545 -6.96 -4.32 -35.32
C ALA A 545 -8.27 -3.88 -35.96
#